data_AF-A0A9D5M1P4-F1
#
_entry.id   AF-A0A9D5M1P4-F1
#
_cell.length_a   1.000
_cell.length_b   1.000
_cell.length_c   1.000
_cell.angle_alpha   90.00
_cell.angle_beta   90.00
_cell.angle_gamma   90.00
#
_symmetry.space_group_name_H-M   'P 1'
#
loop_
_entity.id
_entity.type
_entity.pdbx_description
1 polymer ?
#
loop_
_entity_poly.entity_id
_entity_poly.type
_entity_poly.pdbx_seq_one_letter_code
_entity_poly.pdbx_strand_id
1 'polypeptide(L)'
;MAADMKERKILATETESGGVVRLLAELSGAPETEMEQMLQTGITPWKLAQNLGVLSEFRDALLERLFSQLQNMVENNQITQQHADDMIAYFETYVPAADER
;
A
#
# COMPACT_ATOMS: atom_id res chain seq x y z
N MET A 1 9.09 -28.21 -7.11
CA MET A 1 9.58 -27.19 -6.16
C MET A 1 9.83 -25.89 -6.93
N ALA A 2 8.82 -25.00 -7.03
CA ALA A 2 8.96 -23.70 -7.72
C ALA A 2 7.88 -22.69 -7.29
N ALA A 3 7.27 -22.84 -6.11
CA ALA A 3 6.19 -21.95 -5.64
C ALA A 3 6.72 -20.74 -4.85
N ASP A 4 7.85 -20.90 -4.15
CA ASP A 4 8.29 -19.98 -3.08
C ASP A 4 8.74 -18.57 -3.54
N MET A 5 9.05 -18.39 -4.83
CA MET A 5 9.65 -17.14 -5.33
C MET A 5 8.66 -16.23 -6.08
N LYS A 6 7.45 -16.73 -6.39
CA LYS A 6 6.40 -15.94 -7.06
C LYS A 6 5.55 -15.16 -6.05
N GLU A 7 5.30 -15.72 -4.87
CA GLU A 7 4.39 -15.15 -3.88
C GLU A 7 4.93 -13.86 -3.24
N ARG A 8 6.25 -13.77 -3.02
CA ARG A 8 6.89 -12.54 -2.52
C ARG A 8 6.85 -11.38 -3.51
N LYS A 9 6.63 -11.66 -4.79
CA LYS A 9 6.56 -10.62 -5.82
C LYS A 9 5.19 -9.95 -5.86
N ILE A 10 4.13 -10.65 -5.46
CA ILE A 10 2.75 -10.17 -5.54
C ILE A 10 2.51 -8.99 -4.59
N LEU A 11 3.01 -9.05 -3.35
CA LEU A 11 2.93 -7.91 -2.42
C LEU A 11 3.72 -6.68 -2.88
N ALA A 12 4.80 -6.86 -3.64
CA ALA A 12 5.61 -5.76 -4.16
C ALA A 12 5.17 -5.26 -5.54
N THR A 13 4.40 -6.06 -6.29
CA THR A 13 3.86 -5.69 -7.61
C THR A 13 2.41 -5.27 -7.57
N GLU A 14 1.61 -5.47 -6.53
CA GLU A 14 0.26 -4.85 -6.47
C GLU A 14 0.27 -3.37 -6.03
N THR A 15 1.46 -2.84 -5.75
CA THR A 15 1.85 -1.43 -5.98
C THR A 15 2.19 -1.16 -7.46
N GLU A 16 1.68 -1.98 -8.39
CA GLU A 16 1.56 -1.68 -9.80
C GLU A 16 0.75 -0.40 -9.90
N SER A 17 1.42 0.63 -10.38
CA SER A 17 1.07 2.05 -10.42
C SER A 17 -0.42 2.40 -10.48
N GLY A 18 -1.27 1.62 -11.16
CA GLY A 18 -2.72 1.85 -11.23
C GLY A 18 -3.44 1.81 -9.88
N GLY A 19 -3.08 0.91 -8.96
CA GLY A 19 -3.76 0.82 -7.65
C GLY A 19 -3.47 2.02 -6.74
N VAL A 20 -2.24 2.53 -6.82
CA VAL A 20 -1.76 3.64 -5.99
C VAL A 20 -2.19 4.99 -6.55
N VAL A 21 -2.11 5.17 -7.87
CA VAL A 21 -2.57 6.38 -8.57
C VAL A 21 -4.06 6.58 -8.35
N ARG A 22 -4.84 5.52 -8.50
CA ARG A 22 -6.28 5.57 -8.31
C ARG A 22 -6.64 5.94 -6.87
N LEU A 23 -6.00 5.32 -5.89
CA LEU A 23 -6.21 5.65 -4.48
C LEU A 23 -5.90 7.12 -4.18
N LEU A 24 -4.77 7.63 -4.67
CA LEU A 24 -4.41 9.03 -4.54
C LEU A 24 -5.41 9.95 -5.21
N ALA A 25 -5.88 9.61 -6.41
CA ALA A 25 -6.89 10.38 -7.13
C ALA A 25 -8.24 10.42 -6.40
N GLU A 26 -8.70 9.27 -5.89
CA GLU A 26 -9.94 9.17 -5.12
C GLU A 26 -9.87 9.98 -3.81
N LEU A 27 -8.73 9.93 -3.11
CA LEU A 27 -8.54 10.65 -1.85
C LEU A 27 -8.31 12.14 -2.04
N SER A 28 -7.46 12.53 -2.99
CA SER A 28 -7.13 13.94 -3.25
C SER A 28 -8.20 14.68 -4.06
N GLY A 29 -9.13 13.94 -4.70
CA GLY A 29 -10.08 14.49 -5.66
C GLY A 29 -9.44 14.95 -6.98
N ALA A 30 -8.14 14.70 -7.17
CA ALA A 30 -7.41 15.03 -8.38
C ALA A 30 -7.56 13.92 -9.44
N PRO A 31 -7.40 14.23 -10.73
CA PRO A 31 -7.47 13.22 -11.77
C PRO A 31 -6.27 12.25 -11.71
N GLU A 32 -6.53 10.96 -11.98
CA GLU A 32 -5.51 9.91 -12.03
C GLU A 32 -4.33 10.26 -12.96
N THR A 33 -4.61 10.92 -14.08
CA THR A 33 -3.58 11.34 -15.04
C THR A 33 -2.59 12.32 -14.43
N GLU A 34 -3.04 13.22 -13.55
CA GLU A 34 -2.16 14.16 -12.85
C GLU A 34 -1.32 13.44 -11.80
N MET A 35 -1.93 12.52 -11.05
CA MET A 35 -1.21 11.66 -10.10
C MET A 35 -0.15 10.81 -10.79
N GLU A 36 -0.46 10.20 -11.95
CA GLU A 36 0.51 9.46 -12.77
C GLU A 36 1.66 10.36 -13.23
N GLN A 37 1.35 11.55 -13.76
CA GLN A 37 2.39 12.49 -14.18
C GLN A 37 3.30 12.87 -13.02
N MET A 38 2.72 13.14 -11.84
CA MET A 38 3.49 13.43 -10.63
C MET A 38 4.40 12.25 -10.28
N LEU A 39 3.89 11.02 -10.23
CA LEU A 39 4.71 9.82 -9.99
C LEU A 39 5.80 9.61 -11.07
N GLN A 40 5.51 9.93 -12.32
CA GLN A 40 6.50 9.89 -13.41
C GLN A 40 7.63 10.92 -13.25
N THR A 41 7.41 12.01 -12.49
CA THR A 41 8.49 12.95 -12.14
C THR A 41 9.51 12.36 -11.16
N GLY A 42 9.25 11.18 -10.60
CA GLY A 42 10.12 10.50 -9.64
C GLY A 42 9.80 10.80 -8.18
N ILE A 43 8.70 11.51 -7.89
CA ILE A 43 8.18 11.62 -6.52
C ILE A 43 7.57 10.28 -6.09
N THR A 44 7.77 9.92 -4.82
CA THR A 44 7.16 8.71 -4.27
C THR A 44 5.67 8.94 -3.99
N PRO A 45 4.82 7.91 -4.08
CA PRO A 45 3.39 8.03 -3.76
C PRO A 45 3.11 8.56 -2.35
N TRP A 46 3.95 8.17 -1.39
CA TRP A 46 3.89 8.68 -0.02
C TRP A 46 4.12 10.18 0.05
N LYS A 47 5.11 10.69 -0.70
CA LYS A 47 5.39 12.13 -0.73
C LYS A 47 4.29 12.88 -1.48
N LEU A 48 3.69 12.26 -2.50
CA LEU A 48 2.53 12.81 -3.19
C LEU A 48 1.31 12.89 -2.26
N ALA A 49 0.98 11.81 -1.54
CA ALA A 49 -0.09 11.82 -0.53
C ALA A 49 0.15 12.88 0.56
N GLN A 50 1.41 13.03 1.00
CA GLN A 50 1.81 14.06 1.95
C GLN A 50 1.59 15.48 1.39
N ASN A 51 1.99 15.73 0.14
CA ASN A 51 1.80 17.03 -0.50
C ASN A 51 0.32 17.38 -0.69
N LEU A 52 -0.53 16.37 -0.88
CA LEU A 52 -1.97 16.50 -1.07
C LEU A 52 -2.74 16.57 0.25
N GLY A 53 -2.08 16.33 1.39
CA GLY A 53 -2.73 16.30 2.70
C GLY A 53 -3.54 15.03 2.99
N VAL A 54 -3.50 14.03 2.11
CA VAL A 54 -4.26 12.77 2.21
C VAL A 54 -3.38 11.60 2.69
N LEU A 55 -2.25 11.89 3.31
CA LEU A 55 -1.28 10.88 3.74
C LEU A 55 -1.89 9.84 4.69
N SER A 56 -2.71 10.29 5.63
CA SER A 56 -3.36 9.42 6.61
C SER A 56 -4.36 8.49 5.94
N GLU A 57 -5.26 9.02 5.11
CA GLU A 57 -6.26 8.22 4.38
C GLU A 57 -5.59 7.25 3.39
N PHE A 58 -4.50 7.70 2.75
CA PHE A 58 -3.72 6.87 1.84
C PHE A 58 -3.04 5.71 2.58
N ARG A 59 -2.51 5.97 3.78
CA ARG A 59 -1.98 4.93 4.68
C ARG A 59 -3.07 3.95 5.07
N ASP A 60 -4.21 4.43 5.53
CA ASP A 60 -5.28 3.59 6.06
C ASP A 60 -5.83 2.67 4.96
N ALA A 61 -6.03 3.20 3.77
CA ALA A 61 -6.49 2.39 2.64
C ALA A 61 -5.44 1.35 2.18
N LEU A 62 -4.13 1.65 2.28
CA LEU A 62 -3.08 0.65 2.07
C LEU A 62 -3.07 -0.43 3.16
N LEU A 63 -3.29 -0.04 4.42
CA LEU A 63 -3.44 -0.96 5.55
C LEU A 63 -4.64 -1.89 5.36
N GLU A 64 -5.81 -1.37 4.98
CA GLU A 64 -7.00 -2.17 4.72
C GLU A 64 -6.78 -3.17 3.57
N ARG A 65 -6.09 -2.75 2.51
CA ARG A 65 -5.75 -3.65 1.40
C ARG A 65 -4.78 -4.74 1.85
N LEU A 66 -3.75 -4.37 2.62
CA LEU A 66 -2.80 -5.33 3.20
C LEU A 66 -3.52 -6.32 4.11
N PHE A 67 -4.41 -5.83 4.98
CA PHE A 67 -5.22 -6.66 5.87
C PHE A 67 -6.07 -7.65 5.08
N SER A 68 -6.75 -7.17 4.03
CA SER A 68 -7.56 -8.02 3.15
C SER A 68 -6.73 -9.08 2.43
N GLN A 69 -5.54 -8.75 1.96
CA GLN A 69 -4.63 -9.71 1.34
C GLN A 69 -4.13 -10.74 2.35
N LEU A 70 -3.68 -10.31 3.52
CA LEU A 70 -3.21 -11.20 4.58
C LEU A 70 -4.33 -12.10 5.08
N GLN A 71 -5.54 -11.58 5.25
CA GLN A 71 -6.71 -12.38 5.63
C GLN A 71 -7.00 -13.46 4.58
N ASN A 72 -7.00 -13.11 3.29
CA ASN A 72 -7.14 -14.09 2.22
C ASN A 72 -6.02 -15.15 2.28
N MET A 73 -4.78 -14.77 2.54
CA MET A 73 -3.66 -15.72 2.67
C MET A 73 -3.82 -16.63 3.90
N VAL A 74 -4.35 -16.11 5.01
CA VAL A 74 -4.69 -16.91 6.21
C VAL A 74 -5.81 -17.91 5.88
N GLU A 75 -6.88 -17.46 5.23
CA GLU A 75 -8.01 -18.32 4.86
C GLU A 75 -7.62 -19.41 3.86
N ASN A 76 -6.69 -19.10 2.95
CA ASN A 76 -6.11 -20.06 2.02
C ASN A 76 -4.98 -20.92 2.63
N ASN A 77 -4.73 -20.83 3.95
CA ASN A 77 -3.65 -21.52 4.66
C ASN A 77 -2.24 -21.28 4.07
N GLN A 78 -2.03 -20.15 3.40
CA GLN A 78 -0.72 -19.74 2.89
C GLN A 78 0.15 -19.17 4.01
N ILE A 79 -0.45 -18.48 4.98
CA ILE A 79 0.21 -17.94 6.18
C ILE A 79 -0.62 -18.25 7.43
N THR A 80 -0.01 -18.15 8.61
CA THR A 80 -0.74 -18.23 9.88
C THR A 80 -1.28 -16.86 10.29
N GLN A 81 -2.33 -16.84 11.11
CA GLN A 81 -2.86 -15.59 11.70
C GLN A 81 -1.76 -14.78 12.36
N GLN A 82 -0.93 -15.43 13.17
CA GLN A 82 0.18 -14.77 13.85
C GLN A 82 1.18 -14.11 12.89
N HIS A 83 1.43 -14.72 11.72
CA HIS A 83 2.30 -14.12 10.71
C HIS A 83 1.66 -12.91 10.02
N ALA A 84 0.33 -12.94 9.82
CA ALA A 84 -0.41 -11.78 9.33
C ALA A 84 -0.34 -10.62 10.33
N ASP A 85 -0.57 -10.89 11.62
CA ASP A 85 -0.48 -9.88 12.69
C ASP A 85 0.92 -9.25 12.78
N ASP A 86 1.99 -10.06 12.71
CA ASP A 86 3.37 -9.58 12.68
C ASP A 86 3.64 -8.67 11.46
N MET A 87 3.11 -9.02 10.29
CA MET A 87 3.27 -8.21 9.08
C MET A 87 2.53 -6.87 9.17
N ILE A 88 1.34 -6.85 9.79
CA ILE A 88 0.58 -5.61 10.04
C ILE A 88 1.35 -4.73 11.01
N ALA A 89 1.80 -5.28 12.14
CA ALA A 89 2.55 -4.54 13.15
C ALA A 89 3.85 -3.95 12.57
N TYR A 90 4.54 -4.70 11.70
CA TYR A 90 5.70 -4.19 10.98
C TYR A 90 5.30 -3.03 10.05
N PHE A 91 4.22 -3.16 9.29
CA PHE A 91 3.75 -2.09 8.41
C PHE A 91 3.39 -0.83 9.19
N GLU A 92 2.69 -0.94 10.32
CA GLU A 92 2.36 0.21 11.17
C GLU A 92 3.57 0.91 11.78
N THR A 93 4.65 0.17 12.02
CA THR A 93 5.90 0.70 12.59
C THR A 93 6.76 1.42 11.56
N TYR A 94 6.77 0.93 10.31
CA TYR A 94 7.66 1.43 9.25
C TYR A 94 6.99 2.37 8.26
N VAL A 95 5.66 2.41 8.20
CA VAL A 95 4.96 3.47 7.49
C VAL A 95 5.14 4.76 8.27
N PRO A 96 5.64 5.84 7.64
CA PRO A 96 5.72 7.13 8.31
C PRO A 96 4.32 7.50 8.78
N ALA A 97 4.09 7.49 10.10
CA ALA A 97 3.01 8.23 10.69
C ALA A 97 3.13 9.65 10.13
N ALA A 98 2.05 10.19 9.59
CA ALA A 98 2.01 11.59 9.17
C ALA A 98 2.56 12.40 10.35
N ASP A 99 3.77 12.92 10.17
CA ASP A 99 4.62 13.48 11.23
C ASP A 99 3.78 14.51 12.01
N GLU A 100 3.43 14.18 13.25
CA GLU A 100 2.85 15.11 14.21
C GLU A 100 3.93 16.12 14.58
N ARG A 101 4.03 17.23 13.84
CA ARG A 101 4.76 18.43 14.29
C ARG A 101 4.01 19.72 13.95
#